data_AF-A0A847GZH5-F1
#
_entry.id   AF-A0A847GZH5-F1
#
_cell.length_a   1.000
_cell.length_b   1.000
_cell.length_c   1.000
_cell.angle_alpha   90.00
_cell.angle_beta   90.00
_cell.angle_gamma   90.00
#
_symmetry.space_group_name_H-M   'P 1'
#
loop_
_entity.id
_entity.type
_entity.pdbx_description
1 polymer ?
#
loop_
_entity_poly.entity_id
_entity_poly.type
_entity_poly.pdbx_seq_one_letter_code
_entity_poly.pdbx_strand_id
1 'polypeptide(L)' 'MDVQNIAQVPSFVTKDGSEIRELLAYRNSCIRRQSLAEARLPAGASTTPHHHAAAEEIYYILEGSGCMRIADE' A
#
# COMPACT_ATOMS: atom_id res chain seq x y z
N MET A 1 -7.09 19.48 -8.88
CA MET A 1 -7.22 18.61 -7.69
C MET A 1 -7.65 17.26 -8.23
N ASP A 2 -6.79 16.25 -8.13
CA ASP A 2 -7.10 14.91 -8.62
C ASP A 2 -7.83 14.18 -7.50
N VAL A 3 -9.10 13.80 -7.74
CA VAL A 3 -9.95 13.10 -6.76
C VAL A 3 -10.22 11.70 -7.27
N GLN A 4 -9.88 10.70 -6.48
CA GLN A 4 -10.14 9.29 -6.78
C GLN A 4 -11.12 8.72 -5.74
N ASN A 5 -12.20 8.08 -6.21
CA ASN A 5 -13.12 7.35 -5.35
C ASN A 5 -12.62 5.90 -5.20
N ILE A 6 -12.31 5.49 -3.97
CA ILE A 6 -11.78 4.14 -3.66
C ILE A 6 -12.65 2.99 -4.21
N ALA A 7 -13.97 3.19 -4.31
CA ALA A 7 -14.89 2.19 -4.84
C ALA A 7 -14.78 2.00 -6.37
N GLN A 8 -14.10 2.91 -7.06
CA GLN A 8 -13.96 2.91 -8.52
C GLN A 8 -12.51 2.65 -8.98
N VAL A 9 -11.53 2.68 -8.08
CA VAL A 9 -10.14 2.37 -8.40
C VAL A 9 -9.96 0.85 -8.44
N PRO A 10 -9.52 0.26 -9.57
CA PRO A 10 -9.30 -1.17 -9.66
C PRO A 10 -8.13 -1.59 -8.74
N SER A 11 -8.27 -2.75 -8.12
CA SER A 11 -7.18 -3.38 -7.40
C SER A 11 -6.36 -4.30 -8.30
N PHE A 12 -5.14 -4.61 -7.86
CA PHE A 12 -4.32 -5.65 -8.45
C PHE A 12 -3.59 -6.43 -7.35
N VAL A 13 -3.21 -7.66 -7.67
CA VAL A 13 -2.46 -8.53 -6.76
C VAL A 13 -0.97 -8.39 -7.05
N THR A 14 -0.19 -8.08 -6.02
CA THR A 14 1.27 -7.97 -6.09
C THR A 14 1.93 -9.35 -6.11
N LYS A 15 3.24 -9.38 -6.34
CA LYS A 15 4.02 -10.63 -6.36
C LYS A 15 3.99 -11.40 -5.03
N ASP A 16 3.84 -10.71 -3.92
CA ASP A 16 3.74 -11.30 -2.57
C ASP A 16 2.29 -11.58 -2.14
N GLY A 17 1.32 -11.43 -3.04
CA GLY A 17 -0.07 -11.80 -2.81
C GLY A 17 -0.91 -10.74 -2.07
N SER A 18 -0.35 -9.58 -1.76
CA SER A 18 -1.14 -8.45 -1.27
C SER A 18 -2.03 -7.86 -2.38
N GLU A 19 -3.22 -7.42 -2.01
CA GLU A 19 -4.10 -6.69 -2.93
C GLU A 19 -3.90 -5.19 -2.71
N ILE A 20 -3.58 -4.46 -3.77
CA ILE A 20 -3.28 -3.01 -3.74
C ILE A 20 -4.25 -2.23 -4.61
N ARG A 21 -4.70 -1.07 -4.14
CA ARG A 21 -5.34 0.00 -4.94
C ARG A 21 -4.54 1.29 -4.84
N GLU A 22 -4.04 1.79 -5.95
CA GLU A 22 -3.31 3.07 -5.99
C GLU A 22 -4.30 4.24 -6.04
N LEU A 23 -4.50 4.94 -4.91
CA LEU A 23 -5.39 6.11 -4.82
C LEU A 23 -4.70 7.40 -5.30
N LEU A 24 -3.39 7.49 -5.12
CA LEU A 24 -2.56 8.60 -5.59
C LEU A 24 -1.21 8.05 -6.06
N ALA A 25 -0.99 8.07 -7.37
CA ALA A 25 0.22 7.57 -8.01
C ALA A 25 0.56 8.39 -9.26
N TYR A 26 1.80 8.27 -9.74
CA TYR A 26 2.25 8.99 -10.94
C TYR A 26 1.47 8.61 -12.22
N ARG A 27 0.80 7.45 -12.22
CA ARG A 27 0.01 6.94 -13.35
C ARG A 27 -1.42 7.50 -13.40
N ASN A 28 -1.92 8.03 -12.28
CA ASN A 28 -3.31 8.49 -12.15
C ASN A 28 -3.42 9.93 -11.63
N SER A 29 -2.29 10.63 -11.44
CA SER A 29 -2.24 12.00 -10.94
C SER A 29 -0.94 12.70 -11.32
N CYS A 30 -0.90 14.02 -11.09
CA CYS A 30 0.32 14.82 -11.23
C CYS A 30 1.29 14.74 -10.03
N ILE A 31 1.04 13.87 -9.05
CA ILE A 31 1.80 13.79 -7.79
C ILE A 31 3.30 13.56 -8.02
N ARG A 32 4.12 14.08 -7.11
CA ARG A 32 5.58 13.87 -7.06
C ARG A 32 6.02 13.65 -5.63
N ARG A 33 6.99 12.75 -5.43
CA ARG A 33 7.61 12.42 -4.13
C ARG A 33 6.64 11.88 -3.06
N GLN A 34 5.43 11.51 -3.45
CA GLN A 34 4.42 10.91 -2.58
C GLN A 34 3.56 9.95 -3.40
N SER A 35 2.99 8.98 -2.71
CA SER A 35 1.95 8.09 -3.21
C SER A 35 1.05 7.67 -2.05
N LEU A 36 -0.16 7.25 -2.37
CA LEU A 36 -1.10 6.68 -1.40
C LEU A 36 -1.78 5.47 -2.04
N ALA A 37 -1.81 4.37 -1.31
CA ALA A 37 -2.51 3.16 -1.72
C ALA A 37 -3.28 2.55 -0.55
N GLU A 38 -4.39 1.87 -0.86
CA GLU A 38 -4.99 0.89 0.04
C GLU A 38 -4.27 -0.45 -0.18
N ALA A 39 -3.88 -1.09 0.92
CA ALA A 39 -3.32 -2.44 0.90
C ALA A 39 -4.17 -3.38 1.75
N ARG A 40 -4.44 -4.59 1.22
CA ARG A 40 -5.19 -5.65 1.91
C ARG A 40 -4.39 -6.94 1.89
N LEU A 41 -4.41 -7.65 3.00
CA LEU A 41 -3.79 -8.96 3.18
C LEU A 41 -4.83 -9.97 3.66
N PRO A 42 -4.90 -11.17 3.06
CA PRO A 42 -5.69 -12.27 3.61
C PRO A 42 -5.18 -12.69 5.00
N ALA A 43 -6.07 -13.26 5.82
CA ALA A 43 -5.68 -13.79 7.12
C ALA A 43 -4.57 -14.85 6.98
N GLY A 44 -3.51 -14.72 7.78
CA GLY A 44 -2.34 -15.60 7.74
C GLY A 44 -1.33 -15.31 6.64
N ALA A 45 -1.58 -14.33 5.75
CA ALA A 45 -0.61 -13.86 4.76
C ALA A 45 0.38 -12.86 5.38
N SER A 46 1.49 -12.63 4.67
CA SER A 46 2.49 -11.61 5.01
C SER A 46 3.09 -11.04 3.73
N THR A 47 3.50 -9.77 3.78
CA THR A 47 4.28 -9.15 2.71
C THR A 47 5.72 -9.62 2.74
N THR A 48 6.42 -9.50 1.62
CA THR A 48 7.87 -9.76 1.61
C THR A 48 8.62 -8.64 2.32
N PRO A 49 9.58 -8.94 3.23
CA PRO A 49 10.42 -7.92 3.86
C PRO A 49 11.17 -7.08 2.82
N HIS A 50 11.13 -5.76 2.97
CA HIS A 50 11.80 -4.82 2.07
C HIS A 50 12.19 -3.53 2.80
N HIS A 51 12.99 -2.70 2.13
CA HIS A 51 13.50 -1.45 2.67
C HIS A 51 13.51 -0.36 1.59
N HIS A 52 13.01 0.83 1.93
CA HIS A 52 13.04 2.01 1.08
C HIS A 52 14.19 2.95 1.48
N ALA A 53 15.19 3.10 0.62
CA ALA A 53 16.37 3.91 0.94
C ALA A 53 16.14 5.43 0.92
N ALA A 54 15.09 5.89 0.23
CA ALA A 54 14.87 7.32 -0.05
C ALA A 54 13.41 7.76 0.20
N ALA A 55 12.60 6.92 0.84
CA ALA A 55 11.21 7.22 1.13
C ALA A 55 10.88 6.78 2.55
N GLU A 56 10.05 7.58 3.21
CA GLU A 56 9.37 7.20 4.44
C GLU A 56 8.03 6.56 4.07
N GLU A 57 7.56 5.63 4.91
CA GLU A 57 6.28 4.96 4.72
C GLU A 57 5.47 5.01 6.01
N ILE A 58 4.18 5.32 5.89
CA ILE A 58 3.25 5.45 7.01
C ILE A 58 2.06 4.53 6.75
N TYR A 59 1.78 3.65 7.71
CA TYR A 59 0.60 2.80 7.69
C TYR A 59 -0.50 3.39 8.58
N TYR A 60 -1.69 3.56 8.01
CA TYR A 60 -2.92 3.86 8.76
C TYR A 60 -3.87 2.67 8.67
N ILE A 61 -4.00 1.93 9.77
CA ILE A 61 -4.77 0.68 9.80
C ILE A 61 -6.26 1.00 9.83
N LEU A 62 -6.96 0.64 8.76
CA LEU A 62 -8.41 0.86 8.63
C LEU A 62 -9.22 -0.23 9.35
N GLU A 63 -8.84 -1.49 9.17
CA GLU A 63 -9.58 -2.65 9.67
C GLU A 63 -8.63 -3.80 10.01
N GLY A 64 -9.03 -4.63 10.97
CA GLY A 64 -8.27 -5.81 11.39
C GLY A 64 -7.03 -5.50 12.23
N SER A 65 -6.13 -6.48 12.32
CA SER A 65 -4.89 -6.41 13.08
C SER A 65 -3.86 -7.41 12.55
N GLY A 66 -2.57 -7.17 12.79
CA GLY A 66 -1.49 -8.07 12.44
C GLY A 66 -0.21 -7.77 13.21
N CYS A 67 0.84 -8.56 12.94
CA CYS A 67 2.17 -8.34 13.49
C CYS A 67 3.06 -7.69 12.42
N MET A 68 3.82 -6.68 12.81
CA MET A 68 4.81 -6.04 11.95
C MET A 68 6.21 -6.49 12.40
N ARG A 69 6.98 -7.05 11.46
CA ARG A 69 8.41 -7.33 11.64
C ARG A 69 9.21 -6.10 11.21
N ILE A 70 10.08 -5.62 12.09
CA ILE A 70 10.96 -4.48 11.84
C ILE A 70 12.40 -4.97 11.86
N ALA A 71 13.11 -4.76 10.76
CA ALA A 71 14.47 -5.29 10.57
C ALA A 71 14.53 -6.81 10.84
N ASP A 72 15.34 -7.24 11.80
CA ASP A 72 15.55 -8.65 12.13
C ASP A 72 14.65 -9.15 13.28
N GLU A 73 13.80 -8.30 13.84
CA GLU A 73 12.91 -8.61 14.98
C GLU A 73 11.67 -9.43 14.60
#